data_AF-A0AAE1D016-F1
#
_entry.id   AF-A0AAE1D016-F1
#
_cell.length_a   1.000
_cell.length_b   1.000
_cell.length_c   1.000
_cell.angle_alpha   90.00
_cell.angle_beta   90.00
_cell.angle_gamma   90.00
#
_symmetry.space_group_name_H-M   'P 1'
#
loop_
_entity.id
_entity.type
_entity.pdbx_description
1 polymer ?
#
loop_
_entity_poly.entity_id
_entity_poly.type
_entity_poly.pdbx_seq_one_letter_code
_entity_poly.pdbx_strand_id
1 'polypeptide(L)'
;MYFLKLVILTYFTLTAFSLSFSIDQTPCTSDGWFGANCEYQCHCAGSAPCDKHDGSCSSGCHRDWYGPACQYARMNFTVNGNFNSGWLTDNKDTTCNRGNLRSVTVTLDTPIPLTWLRVVVSDAVNLNMMFISYRNESSPYTECPESNTAEINRVTIDISCPTEYPITSVTLSGQGVNYLCSLYISAGRNVALAQRAKQSSWFNYLDRKHFLAEHAVDGQVPNNERSSNFLTCTHTDTGDKSPWWNVSFTQPVEITRFILENRRDCCQERLKNFLLTVYPVNDSYKPIEYRGSYNIKTTYLVVPSPRISFPVHQVKITEGFNPDRILTLCEVFIFGEIHCPSNRYGLSCERECNCVNQTRCFVHSGGCPSGCAPGYTGLDCSEG
;
A
#
# COMPACT_ATOMS: atom_id res chain seq x y z
N MET A 1 73.12 24.95 42.46
CA MET A 1 73.34 23.96 41.39
C MET A 1 72.10 23.95 40.53
N TYR A 2 72.23 24.43 39.29
CA TYR A 2 71.16 24.47 38.27
C TYR A 2 70.60 23.07 38.03
N PHE A 3 69.29 22.94 37.75
CA PHE A 3 68.79 22.16 36.62
C PHE A 3 67.32 22.51 36.33
N LEU A 4 67.13 23.27 35.25
CA LEU A 4 65.87 23.49 34.55
C LEU A 4 65.44 22.15 33.93
N LYS A 5 64.21 21.67 34.19
CA LYS A 5 63.61 20.57 33.41
C LYS A 5 62.53 21.14 32.50
N LEU A 6 62.77 21.01 31.19
CA LEU A 6 61.86 21.27 30.09
C LEU A 6 60.53 20.52 30.29
N VAL A 7 59.41 21.23 30.09
CA VAL A 7 58.09 20.63 29.86
C VAL A 7 57.93 20.49 28.35
N ILE A 8 57.87 19.24 27.85
CA ILE A 8 57.52 18.95 26.45
C ILE A 8 56.02 18.68 26.42
N LEU A 9 55.26 19.60 25.83
CA LEU A 9 53.84 19.42 25.48
C LEU A 9 53.75 18.66 24.16
N THR A 10 53.38 17.38 24.22
CA THR A 10 52.99 16.62 23.03
C THR A 10 51.48 16.72 22.83
N TYR A 11 51.04 17.47 21.82
CA TYR A 11 49.66 17.49 21.35
C TYR A 11 49.35 16.19 20.59
N PHE A 12 48.42 15.38 21.09
CA PHE A 12 47.81 14.29 20.32
C PHE A 12 46.59 14.83 19.58
N THR A 13 46.67 14.95 18.25
CA THR A 13 45.50 15.18 17.41
C THR A 13 44.75 13.85 17.24
N LEU A 14 43.60 13.70 17.91
CA LEU A 14 42.65 12.62 17.64
C LEU A 14 41.94 12.91 16.32
N THR A 15 42.43 12.33 15.22
CA THR A 15 41.66 12.23 13.99
C THR A 15 40.57 11.16 14.19
N ALA A 16 39.33 11.60 14.43
CA ALA A 16 38.17 10.73 14.39
C ALA A 16 37.95 10.30 12.94
N PHE A 17 38.43 9.11 12.57
CA PHE A 17 37.98 8.45 11.34
C PHE A 17 36.53 8.01 11.56
N SER A 18 35.60 8.68 10.90
CA SER A 18 34.23 8.19 10.73
C SER A 18 34.30 6.93 9.85
N LEU A 19 34.32 5.76 10.48
CA LEU A 19 33.99 4.52 9.79
C LEU A 19 32.51 4.60 9.44
N SER A 20 32.20 4.96 8.20
CA SER A 20 30.90 4.67 7.61
C SER A 20 30.78 3.15 7.53
N PHE A 21 30.15 2.55 8.54
CA PHE A 21 29.63 1.20 8.41
C PHE A 21 28.51 1.26 7.37
N SER A 22 28.82 0.99 6.12
CA SER A 22 27.82 0.45 5.20
C SER A 22 27.41 -0.89 5.81
N ILE A 23 26.22 -0.93 6.42
CA ILE A 23 25.57 -2.21 6.70
C ILE A 23 25.35 -2.80 5.31
N ASP A 24 26.20 -3.76 4.95
CA ASP A 24 26.03 -4.57 3.75
C ASP A 24 24.73 -5.35 3.98
N GLN A 25 23.61 -4.78 3.53
CA GLN A 25 22.30 -5.40 3.61
C GLN A 25 22.42 -6.70 2.84
N THR A 26 22.32 -7.84 3.52
CA THR A 26 22.27 -9.14 2.86
C THR A 26 21.15 -9.10 1.84
N PRO A 27 21.44 -9.21 0.53
CA PRO A 27 20.42 -9.07 -0.50
C PRO A 27 19.31 -10.09 -0.31
N CYS A 28 18.08 -9.71 -0.64
CA CYS A 28 16.94 -10.61 -0.54
C CYS A 28 17.15 -11.87 -1.37
N THR A 29 17.04 -13.02 -0.70
CA THR A 29 17.29 -14.33 -1.31
C THR A 29 16.11 -14.83 -2.14
N SER A 30 14.90 -14.34 -1.86
CA SER A 30 13.68 -14.69 -2.59
C SER A 30 13.38 -13.72 -3.73
N ASP A 31 12.95 -14.24 -4.86
CA ASP A 31 12.39 -13.43 -5.95
C ASP A 31 11.04 -12.84 -5.58
N GLY A 32 10.77 -11.64 -6.06
CA GLY A 32 9.57 -10.89 -5.71
C GLY A 32 9.70 -10.04 -4.44
N TRP A 33 10.83 -10.08 -3.72
CA TRP A 33 11.03 -9.36 -2.46
C TRP A 33 12.22 -8.40 -2.51
N PHE A 34 12.10 -7.26 -1.83
CA PHE A 34 13.11 -6.21 -1.80
C PHE A 34 13.11 -5.40 -0.50
N GLY A 35 14.13 -4.56 -0.34
CA GLY A 35 14.33 -3.67 0.81
C GLY A 35 15.15 -4.31 1.95
N ALA A 36 15.47 -3.51 2.98
CA ALA A 36 16.46 -3.84 4.00
C ALA A 36 16.24 -5.17 4.75
N ASN A 37 14.98 -5.60 4.89
CA ASN A 37 14.59 -6.84 5.55
C ASN A 37 13.75 -7.76 4.66
N CYS A 38 13.71 -7.51 3.35
CA CYS A 38 12.84 -8.24 2.42
C CYS A 38 11.37 -8.20 2.85
N GLU A 39 10.94 -7.05 3.36
CA GLU A 39 9.60 -6.86 3.92
C GLU A 39 8.61 -6.28 2.89
N TYR A 40 9.11 -5.93 1.70
CA TYR A 40 8.29 -5.42 0.61
C TYR A 40 8.27 -6.40 -0.56
N GLN A 41 7.11 -6.51 -1.18
CA GLN A 41 6.90 -7.36 -2.35
C GLN A 41 6.68 -6.51 -3.61
N CYS A 42 7.35 -6.90 -4.69
CA CYS A 42 7.20 -6.33 -6.02
C CYS A 42 6.36 -7.26 -6.91
N HIS A 43 5.66 -6.68 -7.89
CA HIS A 43 4.81 -7.43 -8.82
C HIS A 43 5.19 -7.12 -10.27
N CYS A 44 6.37 -7.57 -10.69
CA CYS A 44 6.84 -7.37 -12.06
C CYS A 44 6.06 -8.21 -13.07
N ALA A 45 5.96 -7.70 -14.31
CA ALA A 45 5.32 -8.40 -15.41
C ALA A 45 5.98 -9.77 -15.68
N GLY A 46 5.16 -10.78 -15.97
CA GLY A 46 5.65 -12.13 -16.26
C GLY A 46 6.33 -12.84 -15.07
N SER A 47 6.10 -12.37 -13.84
CA SER A 47 6.75 -12.87 -12.62
C SER A 47 8.28 -12.73 -12.65
N ALA A 48 8.80 -11.74 -13.38
CA ALA A 48 10.22 -11.42 -13.38
C ALA A 48 10.69 -10.97 -11.97
N PRO A 49 11.94 -11.24 -11.59
CA PRO A 49 12.49 -10.71 -10.35
C PRO A 49 12.66 -9.19 -10.45
N CYS A 50 12.33 -8.47 -9.37
CA CYS A 50 12.72 -7.08 -9.20
C CYS A 50 14.14 -6.94 -8.66
N ASP A 51 14.67 -5.72 -8.75
CA ASP A 51 15.85 -5.30 -8.00
C ASP A 51 15.64 -5.50 -6.49
N LYS A 52 16.64 -6.05 -5.81
CA LYS A 52 16.53 -6.43 -4.39
C LYS A 52 16.60 -5.24 -3.43
N HIS A 53 17.07 -4.09 -3.88
CA HIS A 53 17.22 -2.90 -3.06
C HIS A 53 15.99 -1.99 -3.17
N ASP A 54 15.59 -1.64 -4.40
CA ASP A 54 14.53 -0.67 -4.64
C ASP A 54 13.21 -1.27 -5.18
N GLY A 55 13.22 -2.56 -5.55
CA GLY A 55 12.04 -3.27 -6.03
C GLY A 55 11.67 -2.93 -7.48
N SER A 56 12.51 -2.20 -8.21
CA SER A 56 12.22 -1.79 -9.58
C SER A 56 12.11 -3.00 -10.54
N CYS A 57 11.20 -2.87 -11.50
CA CYS A 57 10.89 -3.91 -12.47
C CYS A 57 11.29 -3.46 -13.88
N SER A 58 12.35 -4.06 -14.44
CA SER A 58 12.82 -3.77 -15.80
C SER A 58 11.82 -4.21 -16.88
N SER A 59 10.98 -5.19 -16.58
CA SER A 59 9.88 -5.65 -17.43
C SER A 59 8.59 -4.81 -17.29
N GLY A 60 8.60 -3.77 -16.47
CA GLY A 60 7.38 -3.08 -16.03
C GLY A 60 6.53 -3.93 -15.09
N CYS A 61 5.35 -3.41 -14.74
CA CYS A 61 4.48 -4.02 -13.74
C CYS A 61 3.51 -5.05 -14.33
N HIS A 62 3.17 -6.04 -13.49
CA HIS A 62 2.00 -6.88 -13.72
C HIS A 62 0.75 -5.99 -13.87
N ARG A 63 -0.22 -6.40 -14.69
CA ARG A 63 -1.37 -5.58 -15.07
C ARG A 63 -2.23 -5.07 -13.91
N ASP A 64 -2.19 -5.76 -12.78
CA ASP A 64 -2.96 -5.45 -11.57
C ASP A 64 -2.18 -4.53 -10.61
N TRP A 65 -0.95 -4.12 -10.97
CA TRP A 65 -0.02 -3.41 -10.09
C TRP A 65 0.66 -2.23 -10.78
N TYR A 66 1.02 -1.20 -10.02
CA TYR A 66 1.77 -0.04 -10.52
C TYR A 66 2.58 0.63 -9.39
N GLY A 67 3.26 1.72 -9.74
CA GLY A 67 4.17 2.44 -8.86
C GLY A 67 5.63 2.03 -9.07
N PRO A 68 6.58 2.70 -8.39
CA PRO A 68 8.02 2.52 -8.63
C PRO A 68 8.52 1.07 -8.53
N ALA A 69 7.94 0.28 -7.62
CA ALA A 69 8.27 -1.13 -7.38
C ALA A 69 7.10 -2.07 -7.71
N CYS A 70 6.10 -1.61 -8.47
CA CYS A 70 4.87 -2.36 -8.74
C CYS A 70 4.17 -2.84 -7.45
N GLN A 71 4.14 -1.97 -6.44
CA GLN A 71 3.66 -2.28 -5.09
C GLN A 71 2.24 -1.78 -4.80
N TYR A 72 1.67 -0.94 -5.66
CA TYR A 72 0.30 -0.47 -5.51
C TYR A 72 -0.63 -1.33 -6.34
N ALA A 73 -1.63 -1.92 -5.69
CA ALA A 73 -2.68 -2.60 -6.41
C ALA A 73 -3.52 -1.57 -7.17
N ARG A 74 -3.94 -1.94 -8.37
CA ARG A 74 -4.85 -1.14 -9.19
C ARG A 74 -6.29 -1.49 -8.88
N MET A 75 -7.15 -0.49 -8.85
CA MET A 75 -8.58 -0.75 -8.90
C MET A 75 -8.98 -1.23 -10.30
N ASN A 76 -9.72 -2.33 -10.35
CA ASN A 76 -10.41 -2.73 -11.57
C ASN A 76 -11.62 -1.83 -11.80
N PHE A 77 -11.84 -1.49 -13.05
CA PHE A 77 -12.95 -0.66 -13.46
C PHE A 77 -13.42 -1.00 -14.88
N THR A 78 -14.65 -0.61 -15.16
CA THR A 78 -15.26 -0.64 -16.48
C THR A 78 -15.35 0.78 -17.03
N VAL A 79 -15.03 0.96 -18.32
CA VAL A 79 -15.13 2.27 -18.97
C VAL A 79 -16.57 2.46 -19.45
N ASN A 80 -17.19 3.57 -19.05
CA ASN A 80 -18.55 3.91 -19.45
C ASN A 80 -18.52 4.67 -20.78
N GLY A 81 -19.28 4.19 -21.76
CA GLY A 81 -19.52 4.91 -23.02
C GLY A 81 -19.49 4.00 -24.25
N ASN A 82 -19.97 4.53 -25.37
CA ASN A 82 -19.99 3.84 -26.66
C ASN A 82 -18.86 4.36 -27.57
N PHE A 83 -17.61 4.10 -27.18
CA PHE A 83 -16.42 4.41 -27.96
C PHE A 83 -15.35 3.34 -27.74
N ASN A 84 -14.33 3.29 -28.60
CA ASN A 84 -13.22 2.39 -28.40
C ASN A 84 -12.38 2.84 -27.20
N SER A 85 -12.55 2.15 -26.08
CA SER A 85 -11.88 2.41 -24.80
C SER A 85 -10.71 1.47 -24.52
N GLY A 86 -10.38 0.55 -25.44
CA GLY A 86 -9.36 -0.47 -25.23
C GLY A 86 -7.97 0.09 -24.92
N TRP A 87 -7.67 1.31 -25.36
CA TRP A 87 -6.42 2.01 -25.04
C TRP A 87 -6.29 2.35 -23.55
N LEU A 88 -7.39 2.53 -22.81
CA LEU A 88 -7.34 2.88 -21.38
C LEU A 88 -7.17 1.64 -20.48
N THR A 89 -7.37 0.45 -21.04
CA THR A 89 -7.36 -0.83 -20.30
C THR A 89 -6.31 -1.82 -20.83
N ASP A 90 -5.45 -1.41 -21.76
CA ASP A 90 -4.42 -2.28 -22.36
C ASP A 90 -3.13 -2.40 -21.53
N ASN A 91 -3.05 -1.69 -20.40
CA ASN A 91 -1.88 -1.62 -19.52
C ASN A 91 -0.62 -1.08 -20.23
N LYS A 92 -0.76 -0.11 -21.12
CA LYS A 92 0.37 0.54 -21.79
C LYS A 92 0.27 2.07 -21.73
N ASP A 93 1.21 2.65 -21.00
CA ASP A 93 1.39 4.12 -20.90
C ASP A 93 1.65 4.79 -22.26
N THR A 94 2.00 4.02 -23.30
CA THR A 94 2.27 4.51 -24.67
C THR A 94 1.06 4.46 -25.60
N THR A 95 0.00 3.73 -25.24
CA THR A 95 -1.21 3.64 -26.06
C THR A 95 -2.19 4.72 -25.63
N CYS A 96 -2.28 5.79 -26.42
CA CYS A 96 -3.10 6.94 -26.06
C CYS A 96 -4.39 7.00 -26.86
N ASN A 97 -5.37 7.68 -26.28
CA ASN A 97 -6.54 8.14 -27.00
C ASN A 97 -6.11 8.92 -28.25
N ARG A 98 -6.80 8.66 -29.36
CA ARG A 98 -6.63 9.39 -30.63
C ARG A 98 -7.96 9.90 -31.17
N GLY A 99 -9.02 9.80 -30.38
CA GLY A 99 -10.35 10.29 -30.70
C GLY A 99 -10.57 11.72 -30.24
N ASN A 100 -11.82 12.18 -30.39
CA ASN A 100 -12.28 13.48 -29.92
C ASN A 100 -13.12 13.33 -28.63
N LEU A 101 -12.55 12.70 -27.60
CA LEU A 101 -13.19 12.52 -26.30
C LEU A 101 -12.89 13.70 -25.37
N ARG A 102 -13.94 14.37 -24.91
CA ARG A 102 -13.85 15.45 -23.90
C ARG A 102 -14.06 14.96 -22.47
N SER A 103 -14.52 13.72 -22.32
CA SER A 103 -14.82 13.13 -21.03
C SER A 103 -14.74 11.61 -21.13
N VAL A 104 -14.23 10.99 -20.07
CA VAL A 104 -14.26 9.54 -19.84
C VAL A 104 -14.65 9.29 -18.39
N THR A 105 -15.64 8.43 -18.18
CA THR A 105 -16.04 7.98 -16.86
C THR A 105 -15.71 6.50 -16.71
N VAL A 106 -15.12 6.13 -15.59
CA VAL A 106 -14.88 4.73 -15.23
C VAL A 106 -15.69 4.36 -13.98
N THR A 107 -16.31 3.19 -13.99
CA THR A 107 -17.03 2.63 -12.84
C THR A 107 -16.16 1.59 -12.16
N LEU A 108 -15.89 1.75 -10.87
CA LEU A 108 -15.10 0.81 -10.09
C LEU A 108 -15.88 -0.49 -9.87
N ASP A 109 -15.23 -1.63 -10.08
CA ASP A 109 -15.83 -2.96 -9.81
C ASP A 109 -16.11 -3.15 -8.32
N THR A 110 -15.33 -2.46 -7.48
CA THR A 110 -15.47 -2.46 -6.03
C THR A 110 -15.40 -1.02 -5.54
N PRO A 111 -16.47 -0.48 -4.94
CA PRO A 111 -16.43 0.84 -4.34
C PRO A 111 -15.41 0.90 -3.20
N ILE A 112 -14.53 1.89 -3.22
CA ILE A 112 -13.52 2.13 -2.17
C ILE A 112 -13.38 3.63 -1.89
N PRO A 113 -12.95 4.03 -0.68
CA PRO A 113 -12.53 5.40 -0.45
C PRO A 113 -11.36 5.72 -1.38
N LEU A 114 -11.50 6.76 -2.19
CA LEU A 114 -10.43 7.21 -3.06
C LEU A 114 -9.32 7.79 -2.18
N THR A 115 -8.07 7.61 -2.60
CA THR A 115 -6.89 8.19 -1.95
C THR A 115 -6.17 9.08 -2.94
N TRP A 116 -5.67 8.46 -4.00
CA TRP A 116 -5.00 9.12 -5.09
C TRP A 116 -5.11 8.29 -6.37
N LEU A 117 -4.80 8.92 -7.49
CA LEU A 117 -4.76 8.30 -8.80
C LEU A 117 -3.60 8.85 -9.62
N ARG A 118 -3.15 8.08 -10.59
CA ARG A 118 -2.12 8.45 -11.56
C ARG A 118 -2.74 8.63 -12.92
N VAL A 119 -2.34 9.68 -13.60
CA VAL A 119 -2.73 9.98 -14.98
C VAL A 119 -1.49 10.10 -15.84
N VAL A 120 -1.50 9.42 -16.98
CA VAL A 120 -0.46 9.48 -18.00
C VAL A 120 -1.06 9.99 -19.31
N VAL A 121 -0.40 10.97 -19.93
CA VAL A 121 -0.80 11.55 -21.23
C VAL A 121 0.32 11.44 -22.25
N SER A 122 0.03 11.76 -23.52
CA SER A 122 1.05 11.74 -24.58
C SER A 122 1.94 12.99 -24.62
N ASP A 123 1.47 14.11 -24.05
CA ASP A 123 2.21 15.38 -24.00
C ASP A 123 1.85 16.17 -22.74
N ALA A 124 2.88 16.72 -22.09
CA ALA A 124 2.84 17.48 -20.84
C ALA A 124 1.79 18.58 -20.81
N VAL A 125 1.61 19.31 -21.91
CA VAL A 125 0.69 20.47 -21.97
C VAL A 125 -0.75 20.06 -21.68
N ASN A 126 -1.09 18.79 -21.92
CA ASN A 126 -2.45 18.26 -21.76
C ASN A 126 -2.82 17.94 -20.32
N LEU A 127 -1.85 17.80 -19.41
CA LEU A 127 -2.10 17.55 -17.98
C LEU A 127 -2.92 18.68 -17.36
N ASN A 128 -2.57 19.92 -17.69
CA ASN A 128 -3.22 21.13 -17.18
C ASN A 128 -4.59 21.42 -17.84
N MET A 129 -5.05 20.55 -18.75
CA MET A 129 -6.33 20.69 -19.45
C MET A 129 -7.30 19.55 -19.08
N MET A 130 -7.10 18.91 -17.93
CA MET A 130 -7.97 17.85 -17.42
C MET A 130 -8.49 18.18 -16.03
N PHE A 131 -9.75 17.83 -15.79
CA PHE A 131 -10.43 17.95 -14.51
C PHE A 131 -10.88 16.57 -14.07
N ILE A 132 -10.80 16.31 -12.77
CA ILE A 132 -11.16 15.03 -12.19
C ILE A 132 -12.33 15.25 -11.27
N SER A 133 -13.36 14.42 -11.42
CA SER A 133 -14.47 14.35 -10.48
C SER A 133 -14.78 12.92 -10.11
N TYR A 134 -15.40 12.72 -8.96
CA TYR A 134 -15.83 11.41 -8.49
C TYR A 134 -17.30 11.44 -8.08
N ARG A 135 -17.92 10.27 -7.97
CA ARG A 135 -19.26 10.13 -7.38
C ARG A 135 -19.30 8.97 -6.41
N ASN A 136 -20.08 9.11 -5.35
CA ASN A 136 -20.53 7.99 -4.53
C ASN A 136 -21.96 7.63 -4.98
N GLU A 137 -22.20 6.37 -5.33
CA GLU A 137 -23.53 5.85 -5.70
C GLU A 137 -24.38 6.85 -6.54
N SER A 138 -25.37 7.50 -5.90
CA SER A 138 -26.33 8.44 -6.48
C SER A 138 -26.06 9.92 -6.13
N SER A 139 -24.96 10.22 -5.46
CA SER A 139 -24.55 11.61 -5.20
C SER A 139 -24.15 12.32 -6.49
N PRO A 140 -24.29 13.66 -6.56
CA PRO A 140 -23.74 14.42 -7.68
C PRO A 140 -22.21 14.24 -7.74
N TYR A 141 -21.66 14.43 -8.94
CA TYR A 141 -20.21 14.44 -9.10
C TYR A 141 -19.59 15.57 -8.27
N THR A 142 -18.53 15.25 -7.56
CA THR A 142 -17.72 16.19 -6.78
C THR A 142 -16.35 16.29 -7.41
N GLU A 143 -15.84 17.50 -7.59
CA GLU A 143 -14.53 17.74 -8.20
C GLU A 143 -13.39 17.46 -7.20
N CYS A 144 -12.34 16.82 -7.69
CA CYS A 144 -11.06 16.74 -7.01
C CYS A 144 -10.35 18.09 -7.18
N PRO A 145 -9.84 18.73 -6.11
CA PRO A 145 -9.13 20.00 -6.22
C PRO A 145 -7.91 19.89 -7.15
N GLU A 146 -7.81 20.79 -8.13
CA GLU A 146 -6.66 20.85 -9.07
C GLU A 146 -5.33 21.12 -8.35
N SER A 147 -5.37 21.79 -7.20
CA SER A 147 -4.22 22.11 -6.37
C SER A 147 -3.61 20.92 -5.62
N ASN A 148 -3.96 19.69 -6.01
CA ASN A 148 -3.54 18.46 -5.35
C ASN A 148 -2.78 17.54 -6.31
N THR A 149 -1.93 18.09 -7.17
CA THR A 149 -1.17 17.31 -8.16
C THR A 149 0.33 17.35 -7.88
N ALA A 150 0.99 16.23 -8.14
CA ALA A 150 2.44 16.13 -8.09
C ALA A 150 2.95 15.52 -9.39
N GLU A 151 3.90 16.20 -10.03
CA GLU A 151 4.56 15.69 -11.24
C GLU A 151 5.47 14.52 -10.88
N ILE A 152 5.37 13.43 -11.65
CA ILE A 152 6.27 12.28 -11.55
C ILE A 152 7.32 12.32 -12.67
N ASN A 153 6.88 12.79 -13.84
CA ASN A 153 7.73 13.14 -14.97
C ASN A 153 6.91 14.07 -15.88
N ARG A 154 7.49 14.48 -17.02
CA ARG A 154 6.86 15.42 -17.95
C ARG A 154 5.46 15.03 -18.44
N VAL A 155 5.09 13.75 -18.42
CA VAL A 155 3.80 13.28 -18.97
C VAL A 155 2.97 12.48 -17.95
N THR A 156 3.39 12.46 -16.68
CA THR A 156 2.73 11.69 -15.62
C THR A 156 2.55 12.54 -14.37
N ILE A 157 1.32 12.57 -13.86
CA ILE A 157 0.99 13.21 -12.59
C ILE A 157 0.31 12.22 -11.65
N ASP A 158 0.55 12.40 -10.36
CA ASP A 158 -0.27 11.82 -9.30
C ASP A 158 -1.17 12.90 -8.72
N ILE A 159 -2.43 12.53 -8.47
CA ILE A 159 -3.49 13.43 -8.03
C ILE A 159 -4.02 12.92 -6.70
N SER A 160 -3.88 13.72 -5.64
CA SER A 160 -4.38 13.39 -4.31
C SER A 160 -5.85 13.81 -4.21
N CYS A 161 -6.74 12.83 -4.08
CA CYS A 161 -8.17 13.07 -3.99
C CYS A 161 -8.81 12.16 -2.94
N PRO A 162 -8.47 12.36 -1.66
CA PRO A 162 -8.87 11.43 -0.63
C PRO A 162 -10.32 11.65 -0.20
N THR A 163 -11.19 10.63 -0.32
CA THR A 163 -12.64 10.75 -0.02
C THR A 163 -12.99 10.13 1.33
N GLU A 164 -14.02 10.66 2.00
CA GLU A 164 -14.50 10.11 3.27
C GLU A 164 -15.25 8.80 3.07
N TYR A 165 -16.05 8.68 2.00
CA TYR A 165 -16.87 7.51 1.71
C TYR A 165 -16.37 6.79 0.45
N PRO A 166 -16.69 5.49 0.31
CA PRO A 166 -16.43 4.77 -0.93
C PRO A 166 -17.05 5.44 -2.15
N ILE A 167 -16.30 5.52 -3.25
CA ILE A 167 -16.78 6.06 -4.52
C ILE A 167 -17.08 4.93 -5.50
N THR A 168 -18.02 5.18 -6.42
CA THR A 168 -18.40 4.20 -7.46
C THR A 168 -17.83 4.55 -8.82
N SER A 169 -17.51 5.82 -9.08
CA SER A 169 -16.92 6.22 -10.37
C SER A 169 -15.98 7.41 -10.26
N VAL A 170 -15.04 7.46 -11.20
CA VAL A 170 -14.19 8.62 -11.48
C VAL A 170 -14.44 9.08 -12.91
N THR A 171 -14.56 10.39 -13.11
CA THR A 171 -14.69 11.02 -14.42
C THR A 171 -13.51 11.95 -14.64
N LEU A 172 -12.81 11.77 -15.76
CA LEU A 172 -11.84 12.72 -16.28
C LEU A 172 -12.52 13.50 -17.40
N SER A 173 -12.47 14.83 -17.34
CA SER A 173 -13.05 15.73 -18.35
C SER A 173 -12.04 16.79 -18.79
N GLY A 174 -12.30 17.45 -19.91
CA GLY A 174 -11.46 18.53 -20.43
C GLY A 174 -10.79 18.19 -21.77
N GLN A 175 -9.92 19.09 -22.24
CA GLN A 175 -9.26 18.90 -23.53
C GLN A 175 -8.16 17.85 -23.49
N GLY A 176 -7.52 17.67 -22.33
CA GLY A 176 -6.42 16.72 -22.18
C GLY A 176 -6.85 15.25 -22.28
N VAL A 177 -8.15 14.95 -22.13
CA VAL A 177 -8.70 13.59 -22.29
C VAL A 177 -8.44 13.04 -23.71
N ASN A 178 -8.32 13.90 -24.73
CA ASN A 178 -7.93 13.51 -26.08
C ASN A 178 -6.53 12.87 -26.15
N TYR A 179 -5.70 13.11 -25.15
CA TYR A 179 -4.30 12.71 -25.08
C TYR A 179 -4.03 11.75 -23.92
N LEU A 180 -5.08 11.33 -23.20
CA LEU A 180 -4.97 10.37 -22.10
C LEU A 180 -4.45 9.04 -22.63
N CYS A 181 -3.51 8.43 -21.92
CA CYS A 181 -2.95 7.11 -22.23
C CYS A 181 -3.27 6.09 -21.15
N SER A 182 -3.16 6.47 -19.88
CA SER A 182 -3.45 5.55 -18.79
C SER A 182 -4.02 6.26 -17.57
N LEU A 183 -4.88 5.53 -16.85
CA LEU A 183 -5.46 5.91 -15.58
C LEU A 183 -5.23 4.77 -14.59
N TYR A 184 -4.56 5.06 -13.48
CA TYR A 184 -4.40 4.12 -12.39
C TYR A 184 -5.05 4.69 -11.14
N ILE A 185 -6.08 4.02 -10.64
CA ILE A 185 -6.75 4.39 -9.39
C ILE A 185 -6.16 3.52 -8.27
N SER A 186 -5.61 4.16 -7.24
CA SER A 186 -4.91 3.45 -6.17
C SER A 186 -5.86 2.61 -5.34
N ALA A 187 -5.56 1.31 -5.26
CA ALA A 187 -6.16 0.41 -4.28
C ALA A 187 -5.30 0.26 -3.01
N GLY A 188 -4.21 1.02 -2.88
CA GLY A 188 -3.21 0.93 -1.82
C GLY A 188 -2.13 -0.15 -2.07
N ARG A 189 -1.12 -0.19 -1.20
CA ARG A 189 -0.14 -1.28 -1.11
C ARG A 189 -0.46 -2.19 0.08
N ASN A 190 -0.04 -3.45 0.04
CA ASN A 190 -0.24 -4.34 1.19
C ASN A 190 0.73 -3.97 2.32
N VAL A 191 0.22 -3.29 3.36
CA VAL A 191 1.00 -2.85 4.52
C VAL A 191 1.13 -3.93 5.60
N ALA A 192 0.46 -5.07 5.44
CA ALA A 192 0.57 -6.19 6.37
C ALA A 192 1.78 -7.09 6.11
N LEU A 193 2.34 -7.07 4.89
CA LEU A 193 3.43 -7.97 4.49
C LEU A 193 4.59 -7.95 5.48
N ALA A 194 5.02 -9.15 5.87
CA ALA A 194 6.13 -9.41 6.79
C ALA A 194 6.04 -8.67 8.15
N GLN A 195 4.89 -8.06 8.46
CA GLN A 195 4.70 -7.39 9.73
C GLN A 195 4.58 -8.41 10.88
N ARG A 196 4.74 -7.91 12.10
CA ARG A 196 4.75 -8.79 13.27
C ARG A 196 3.34 -9.27 13.59
N ALA A 197 3.07 -10.52 13.22
CA ALA A 197 1.84 -11.21 13.58
C ALA A 197 1.96 -12.02 14.89
N LYS A 198 0.85 -12.16 15.62
CA LYS A 198 0.69 -13.08 16.74
C LYS A 198 -0.70 -13.69 16.72
N GLN A 199 -0.85 -14.81 17.42
CA GLN A 199 -2.14 -15.46 17.63
C GLN A 199 -2.22 -16.01 19.05
N SER A 200 -3.44 -16.28 19.49
CA SER A 200 -3.76 -16.77 20.85
C SER A 200 -3.07 -18.08 21.19
N SER A 201 -3.01 -18.99 20.24
CA SER A 201 -2.44 -20.33 20.33
C SER A 201 -2.08 -20.83 18.94
N TRP A 202 -1.33 -21.92 18.82
CA TRP A 202 -1.06 -22.56 17.53
C TRP A 202 -1.33 -24.06 17.61
N PHE A 203 -1.92 -24.61 16.57
CA PHE A 203 -2.12 -26.04 16.47
C PHE A 203 -0.77 -26.75 16.24
N ASN A 204 -0.44 -27.71 17.11
CA ASN A 204 0.76 -28.53 16.97
C ASN A 204 0.43 -29.78 16.16
N TYR A 205 0.96 -29.88 14.93
CA TYR A 205 0.86 -31.07 14.10
C TYR A 205 2.22 -31.76 14.03
N LEU A 206 2.30 -33.00 14.53
CA LEU A 206 3.51 -33.84 14.52
C LEU A 206 4.75 -33.17 15.15
N ASP A 207 4.58 -32.46 16.28
CA ASP A 207 5.65 -31.80 17.03
C ASP A 207 6.47 -30.76 16.24
N ARG A 208 5.82 -30.11 15.28
CA ARG A 208 6.41 -29.03 14.49
C ARG A 208 5.50 -27.81 14.47
N LYS A 209 6.11 -26.63 14.47
CA LYS A 209 5.42 -25.32 14.36
C LYS A 209 5.03 -25.03 12.91
N HIS A 210 3.92 -25.60 12.43
CA HIS A 210 3.46 -25.49 11.03
C HIS A 210 2.41 -24.39 10.80
N PHE A 211 1.75 -23.89 11.84
CA PHE A 211 0.58 -23.02 11.70
C PHE A 211 0.78 -21.70 12.45
N LEU A 212 1.85 -21.02 12.07
CA LEU A 212 2.32 -19.82 12.73
C LEU A 212 1.51 -18.58 12.30
N ALA A 213 1.53 -17.53 13.11
CA ALA A 213 0.74 -16.32 12.86
C ALA A 213 1.23 -15.56 11.62
N GLU A 214 2.53 -15.62 11.33
CA GLU A 214 3.19 -14.97 10.19
C GLU A 214 2.72 -15.49 8.84
N HIS A 215 2.13 -16.68 8.77
CA HIS A 215 1.58 -17.22 7.52
C HIS A 215 0.39 -16.42 6.98
N ALA A 216 -0.23 -15.56 7.80
CA ALA A 216 -1.29 -14.66 7.33
C ALA A 216 -0.77 -13.32 6.78
N VAL A 217 0.55 -13.13 6.74
CA VAL A 217 1.22 -11.90 6.28
C VAL A 217 2.45 -12.21 5.42
N ASP A 218 2.50 -13.40 4.83
CA ASP A 218 3.66 -13.86 4.04
C ASP A 218 3.49 -13.61 2.54
N GLY A 219 2.37 -13.01 2.12
CA GLY A 219 2.04 -12.71 0.73
C GLY A 219 1.64 -13.93 -0.09
N GLN A 220 1.46 -15.10 0.52
CA GLN A 220 1.09 -16.34 -0.17
C GLN A 220 -0.37 -16.68 0.04
N VAL A 221 -1.05 -16.99 -1.07
CA VAL A 221 -2.43 -17.50 -1.03
C VAL A 221 -2.45 -18.98 -1.38
N PRO A 222 -3.25 -19.81 -0.70
CA PRO A 222 -3.31 -21.24 -0.99
C PRO A 222 -3.73 -21.49 -2.44
N ASN A 223 -2.96 -22.31 -3.17
CA ASN A 223 -3.43 -22.90 -4.42
C ASN A 223 -4.35 -24.10 -4.14
N ASN A 224 -5.20 -24.39 -5.10
CA ASN A 224 -6.41 -25.23 -5.07
C ASN A 224 -6.28 -26.54 -4.25
N GLU A 225 -7.25 -26.74 -3.34
CA GLU A 225 -7.82 -27.90 -2.61
C GLU A 225 -7.06 -29.21 -2.30
N ARG A 226 -5.89 -29.54 -2.88
CA ARG A 226 -5.22 -30.84 -2.64
C ARG A 226 -3.70 -30.80 -2.53
N SER A 227 -3.07 -29.63 -2.60
CA SER A 227 -1.61 -29.56 -2.47
C SER A 227 -1.21 -29.52 -0.99
N SER A 228 -0.13 -30.22 -0.68
CA SER A 228 0.53 -30.38 0.62
C SER A 228 1.02 -29.08 1.30
N ASN A 229 0.52 -27.92 0.88
CA ASN A 229 0.87 -26.60 1.43
C ASN A 229 -0.10 -26.16 2.55
N PHE A 230 -0.40 -27.06 3.50
CA PHE A 230 -1.02 -26.69 4.78
C PHE A 230 -0.21 -25.64 5.57
N LEU A 231 0.99 -25.31 5.08
CA LEU A 231 1.98 -24.39 5.64
C LEU A 231 1.71 -22.90 5.35
N THR A 232 0.75 -22.52 4.51
CA THR A 232 0.50 -21.10 4.19
C THR A 232 -0.74 -20.55 4.89
N CYS A 233 -1.21 -21.20 5.96
CA CYS A 233 -2.31 -20.69 6.76
C CYS A 233 -1.96 -20.74 8.25
N THR A 234 -2.56 -19.83 9.01
CA THR A 234 -2.56 -19.85 10.47
C THR A 234 -3.57 -20.88 10.97
N HIS A 235 -3.38 -21.39 12.19
CA HIS A 235 -4.37 -22.27 12.82
C HIS A 235 -4.17 -22.21 14.33
N THR A 236 -5.17 -21.69 15.03
CA THR A 236 -5.24 -21.71 16.50
C THR A 236 -5.50 -23.13 17.02
N ASP A 237 -5.16 -23.41 18.27
CA ASP A 237 -5.33 -24.73 18.84
C ASP A 237 -6.81 -25.12 18.99
N THR A 238 -7.12 -26.42 18.94
CA THR A 238 -8.50 -26.93 19.01
C THR A 238 -9.12 -26.78 20.41
N GLY A 239 -8.30 -26.55 21.43
CA GLY A 239 -8.73 -26.28 22.81
C GLY A 239 -8.81 -24.78 23.16
N ASP A 240 -8.58 -23.87 22.21
CA ASP A 240 -8.57 -22.44 22.47
C ASP A 240 -9.97 -21.91 22.82
N LYS A 241 -10.09 -21.23 23.96
CA LYS A 241 -11.37 -20.70 24.45
C LYS A 241 -11.73 -19.36 23.85
N SER A 242 -10.75 -18.60 23.34
CA SER A 242 -10.94 -17.26 22.78
C SER A 242 -9.92 -16.99 21.68
N PRO A 243 -10.08 -17.63 20.51
CA PRO A 243 -9.15 -17.52 19.40
C PRO A 243 -9.04 -16.10 18.89
N TRP A 244 -7.80 -15.65 18.67
CA TRP A 244 -7.53 -14.38 18.03
C TRP A 244 -6.23 -14.43 17.24
N TRP A 245 -6.16 -13.57 16.24
CA TRP A 245 -4.95 -13.25 15.50
C TRP A 245 -4.81 -11.74 15.44
N ASN A 246 -3.58 -11.22 15.50
CA ASN A 246 -3.33 -9.81 15.27
C ASN A 246 -2.04 -9.57 14.51
N VAL A 247 -1.97 -8.41 13.86
CA VAL A 247 -0.76 -7.85 13.26
C VAL A 247 -0.51 -6.47 13.84
N SER A 248 0.74 -6.22 14.22
CA SER A 248 1.18 -4.91 14.70
C SER A 248 2.14 -4.30 13.70
N PHE A 249 1.95 -3.02 13.38
CA PHE A 249 2.77 -2.29 12.43
C PHE A 249 3.93 -1.59 13.14
N THR A 250 5.15 -1.73 12.60
CA THR A 250 6.34 -1.04 13.14
C THR A 250 6.25 0.47 12.94
N GLN A 251 5.67 0.89 11.83
CA GLN A 251 5.28 2.27 11.55
C GLN A 251 3.77 2.37 11.46
N PRO A 252 3.13 3.44 11.95
CA PRO A 252 1.70 3.63 11.77
C PRO A 252 1.29 3.61 10.30
N VAL A 253 0.09 3.13 10.02
CA VAL A 253 -0.45 3.00 8.65
C VAL A 253 -1.80 3.68 8.50
N GLU A 254 -2.12 4.09 7.28
CA GLU A 254 -3.44 4.55 6.85
C GLU A 254 -4.09 3.46 6.01
N ILE A 255 -5.18 2.87 6.50
CA ILE A 255 -5.81 1.70 5.89
C ILE A 255 -6.99 2.11 5.00
N THR A 256 -7.05 1.54 3.80
CA THR A 256 -8.13 1.78 2.82
C THR A 256 -9.11 0.61 2.73
N ARG A 257 -8.64 -0.63 2.85
CA ARG A 257 -9.46 -1.86 2.78
C ARG A 257 -8.72 -3.09 3.28
N PHE A 258 -9.47 -4.15 3.53
CA PHE A 258 -8.95 -5.46 3.95
C PHE A 258 -9.43 -6.55 2.99
N ILE A 259 -8.56 -7.49 2.66
CA ILE A 259 -8.93 -8.77 2.03
C ILE A 259 -8.42 -9.90 2.92
N LEU A 260 -9.33 -10.74 3.40
CA LEU A 260 -8.99 -11.92 4.18
C LEU A 260 -9.22 -13.14 3.30
N GLU A 261 -8.15 -13.88 3.05
CA GLU A 261 -8.19 -15.17 2.38
C GLU A 261 -8.46 -16.26 3.41
N ASN A 262 -9.59 -16.94 3.22
CA ASN A 262 -10.03 -18.04 4.04
C ASN A 262 -9.33 -19.33 3.60
N ARG A 263 -9.43 -20.35 4.43
CA ARG A 263 -9.09 -21.72 4.09
C ARG A 263 -9.85 -22.17 2.83
N ARG A 264 -9.22 -23.02 1.99
CA ARG A 264 -9.79 -23.44 0.70
C ARG A 264 -10.18 -24.92 0.65
N ASP A 265 -9.48 -25.80 1.34
CA ASP A 265 -9.68 -27.26 1.31
C ASP A 265 -10.86 -27.76 2.15
N CYS A 266 -11.17 -27.11 3.27
CA CYS A 266 -12.32 -27.41 4.11
C CYS A 266 -12.63 -26.26 5.05
N CYS A 267 -13.69 -26.43 5.84
CA CYS A 267 -13.84 -25.77 7.12
C CYS A 267 -13.97 -24.23 7.02
N GLN A 268 -14.40 -23.74 5.86
CA GLN A 268 -14.49 -22.32 5.54
C GLN A 268 -15.53 -21.61 6.42
N GLU A 269 -16.49 -22.35 6.95
CA GLU A 269 -17.49 -21.87 7.89
C GLU A 269 -16.91 -21.34 9.20
N ARG A 270 -15.67 -21.71 9.56
CA ARG A 270 -15.00 -21.25 10.78
C ARG A 270 -14.72 -19.76 10.82
N LEU A 271 -14.49 -19.14 9.65
CA LEU A 271 -14.17 -17.72 9.57
C LEU A 271 -15.42 -16.84 9.45
N LYS A 272 -16.62 -17.38 9.21
CA LYS A 272 -17.82 -16.53 9.06
C LYS A 272 -18.09 -15.70 10.32
N ASN A 273 -18.69 -14.52 10.15
CA ASN A 273 -19.04 -13.61 11.25
C ASN A 273 -17.86 -13.14 12.13
N PHE A 274 -16.60 -13.28 11.69
CA PHE A 274 -15.43 -12.78 12.41
C PHE A 274 -15.59 -11.31 12.85
N LEU A 275 -14.89 -10.91 13.91
CA LEU A 275 -14.79 -9.52 14.31
C LEU A 275 -13.39 -9.01 13.98
N LEU A 276 -13.30 -8.00 13.11
CA LEU A 276 -12.07 -7.29 12.80
C LEU A 276 -12.07 -5.96 13.54
N THR A 277 -11.08 -5.76 14.39
CA THR A 277 -10.91 -4.55 15.19
C THR A 277 -9.65 -3.80 14.76
N VAL A 278 -9.80 -2.51 14.48
CA VAL A 278 -8.72 -1.60 14.09
C VAL A 278 -8.36 -0.71 15.29
N TYR A 279 -7.10 -0.70 15.70
CA TYR A 279 -6.64 0.06 16.87
C TYR A 279 -5.85 1.32 16.45
N PRO A 280 -6.31 2.52 16.86
CA PRO A 280 -5.62 3.78 16.56
C PRO A 280 -4.31 3.89 17.32
N VAL A 281 -3.34 4.65 16.79
CA VAL A 281 -2.12 5.04 17.53
C VAL A 281 -2.45 5.89 18.75
N ASN A 282 -3.43 6.78 18.63
CA ASN A 282 -3.80 7.75 19.66
C ASN A 282 -5.14 7.36 20.31
N ASP A 283 -5.15 7.27 21.64
CA ASP A 283 -6.32 6.93 22.47
C ASP A 283 -7.48 7.95 22.38
N SER A 284 -7.25 9.11 21.76
CA SER A 284 -8.31 10.07 21.41
C SER A 284 -9.32 9.48 20.42
N TYR A 285 -8.91 8.48 19.65
CA TYR A 285 -9.79 7.69 18.79
C TYR A 285 -10.15 6.38 19.48
N LYS A 286 -11.38 5.92 19.28
CA LYS A 286 -11.81 4.59 19.73
C LYS A 286 -11.47 3.54 18.66
N PRO A 287 -11.18 2.29 19.06
CA PRO A 287 -11.09 1.19 18.10
C PRO A 287 -12.38 1.06 17.27
N ILE A 288 -12.23 0.76 15.98
CA ILE A 288 -13.36 0.53 15.06
C ILE A 288 -13.49 -0.97 14.82
N GLU A 289 -14.73 -1.46 14.84
CA GLU A 289 -15.05 -2.87 14.64
C GLU A 289 -15.82 -3.09 13.33
N TYR A 290 -15.44 -4.11 12.58
CA TYR A 290 -16.11 -4.59 11.39
C TYR A 290 -16.49 -6.06 11.58
N ARG A 291 -17.74 -6.41 11.24
CA ARG A 291 -18.20 -7.79 11.29
C ARG A 291 -18.15 -8.43 9.91
N GLY A 292 -17.55 -9.61 9.85
CA GLY A 292 -17.53 -10.46 8.66
C GLY A 292 -18.93 -10.91 8.26
N SER A 293 -19.09 -11.30 6.99
CA SER A 293 -20.36 -11.86 6.50
C SER A 293 -20.67 -13.21 7.17
N TYR A 294 -21.96 -13.48 7.40
CA TYR A 294 -22.44 -14.81 7.81
C TYR A 294 -22.35 -15.85 6.68
N ASN A 295 -22.29 -15.40 5.43
CA ASN A 295 -22.12 -16.28 4.29
C ASN A 295 -20.68 -16.82 4.28
N ILE A 296 -20.56 -18.12 4.02
CA ILE A 296 -19.27 -18.80 3.87
C ILE A 296 -18.63 -18.28 2.57
N LYS A 297 -17.42 -17.77 2.67
CA LYS A 297 -16.65 -17.27 1.52
C LYS A 297 -15.22 -17.74 1.60
N THR A 298 -14.59 -17.93 0.44
CA THR A 298 -13.14 -18.14 0.32
C THR A 298 -12.36 -16.84 0.49
N THR A 299 -13.00 -15.71 0.19
CA THR A 299 -12.40 -14.37 0.32
C THR A 299 -13.41 -13.43 0.95
N TYR A 300 -12.99 -12.71 2.00
CA TYR A 300 -13.78 -11.66 2.63
C TYR A 300 -13.14 -10.30 2.33
N LEU A 301 -13.92 -9.42 1.71
CA LEU A 301 -13.57 -8.02 1.49
C LEU A 301 -14.24 -7.16 2.57
N VAL A 302 -13.46 -6.31 3.24
CA VAL A 302 -13.97 -5.30 4.16
C VAL A 302 -13.51 -3.94 3.67
N VAL A 303 -14.46 -3.06 3.33
CA VAL A 303 -14.21 -1.68 2.94
C VAL A 303 -14.78 -0.75 4.02
N PRO A 304 -13.94 -0.02 4.76
CA PRO A 304 -14.36 1.03 5.67
C PRO A 304 -15.32 2.05 5.02
N SER A 305 -16.42 2.34 5.69
CA SER A 305 -17.35 3.41 5.35
C SER A 305 -17.97 3.96 6.64
N PRO A 306 -17.62 5.19 7.07
CA PRO A 306 -16.62 6.10 6.49
C PRO A 306 -15.20 5.51 6.55
N ARG A 307 -14.27 6.13 5.81
CA ARG A 307 -12.85 5.78 5.80
C ARG A 307 -12.27 5.88 7.21
N ILE A 308 -11.26 5.06 7.48
CA ILE A 308 -10.47 5.21 8.71
C ILE A 308 -9.68 6.52 8.59
N SER A 309 -9.94 7.45 9.51
CA SER A 309 -9.42 8.82 9.45
C SER A 309 -8.23 9.07 10.38
N PHE A 310 -7.68 8.01 10.98
CA PHE A 310 -6.58 8.08 11.94
C PHE A 310 -5.47 7.05 11.61
N PRO A 311 -4.23 7.29 12.06
CA PRO A 311 -3.15 6.32 11.95
C PRO A 311 -3.41 5.08 12.81
N VAL A 312 -3.13 3.90 12.25
CA VAL A 312 -3.37 2.59 12.86
C VAL A 312 -2.05 1.94 13.23
N HIS A 313 -1.95 1.35 14.43
CA HIS A 313 -0.76 0.58 14.85
C HIS A 313 -1.02 -0.93 14.97
N GLN A 314 -2.28 -1.35 15.02
CA GLN A 314 -2.62 -2.77 15.17
C GLN A 314 -4.00 -3.08 14.56
N VAL A 315 -4.11 -4.28 13.98
CA VAL A 315 -5.37 -4.88 13.56
C VAL A 315 -5.50 -6.25 14.22
N LYS A 316 -6.67 -6.55 14.79
CA LYS A 316 -6.98 -7.82 15.43
C LYS A 316 -8.20 -8.45 14.78
N ILE A 317 -8.16 -9.77 14.61
CA ILE A 317 -9.29 -10.57 14.15
C ILE A 317 -9.61 -11.60 15.24
N THR A 318 -10.86 -11.67 15.65
CA THR A 318 -11.37 -12.74 16.53
C THR A 318 -12.42 -13.54 15.78
N GLU A 319 -12.58 -14.80 16.19
CA GLU A 319 -13.74 -15.58 15.75
C GLU A 319 -15.04 -14.92 16.23
N GLY A 320 -16.14 -15.11 15.49
CA GLY A 320 -17.43 -14.53 15.84
C GLY A 320 -18.49 -15.52 16.26
N PHE A 321 -18.57 -16.67 15.58
CA PHE A 321 -19.41 -17.80 15.99
C PHE A 321 -18.89 -19.09 15.34
N ASN A 322 -17.81 -19.61 15.90
CA ASN A 322 -17.27 -20.91 15.55
C ASN A 322 -17.53 -21.92 16.68
N PRO A 323 -18.35 -22.97 16.49
CA PRO A 323 -18.54 -24.01 17.51
C PRO A 323 -17.24 -24.73 17.88
N ASP A 324 -16.33 -24.87 16.91
CA ASP A 324 -15.01 -25.46 17.13
C ASP A 324 -14.03 -24.50 17.81
N ARG A 325 -14.35 -23.20 17.86
CA ARG A 325 -13.46 -22.12 18.34
C ARG A 325 -12.06 -22.22 17.74
N ILE A 326 -12.00 -22.32 16.42
CA ILE A 326 -10.74 -22.32 15.66
C ILE A 326 -10.73 -21.12 14.72
N LEU A 327 -9.74 -20.25 14.87
CA LEU A 327 -9.41 -19.24 13.87
C LEU A 327 -8.32 -19.77 12.94
N THR A 328 -8.60 -19.68 11.63
CA THR A 328 -7.68 -19.99 10.53
C THR A 328 -7.77 -18.84 9.53
N LEU A 329 -6.62 -18.25 9.21
CA LEU A 329 -6.46 -17.19 8.22
C LEU A 329 -5.35 -17.64 7.28
N CYS A 330 -5.60 -17.64 5.98
CA CYS A 330 -4.57 -18.02 5.02
C CYS A 330 -3.79 -16.83 4.51
N GLU A 331 -4.40 -15.67 4.38
CA GLU A 331 -3.69 -14.42 4.15
C GLU A 331 -4.57 -13.24 4.56
N VAL A 332 -3.97 -12.20 5.13
CA VAL A 332 -4.64 -10.96 5.52
C VAL A 332 -3.96 -9.81 4.80
N PHE A 333 -4.48 -9.48 3.62
CA PHE A 333 -4.05 -8.28 2.91
C PHE A 333 -4.70 -7.05 3.56
N ILE A 334 -3.86 -6.14 4.04
CA ILE A 334 -4.30 -4.84 4.53
C ILE A 334 -3.77 -3.82 3.54
N PHE A 335 -4.67 -3.26 2.73
CA PHE A 335 -4.28 -2.28 1.73
C PHE A 335 -4.35 -0.88 2.33
N GLY A 336 -3.35 -0.08 2.00
CA GLY A 336 -3.23 1.26 2.53
C GLY A 336 -1.91 1.90 2.13
N GLU A 337 -1.43 2.76 3.02
CA GLU A 337 -0.15 3.45 2.91
C GLU A 337 0.47 3.60 4.30
N ILE A 338 1.79 3.73 4.42
CA ILE A 338 2.39 4.09 5.72
C ILE A 338 2.06 5.55 6.05
N HIS A 339 1.89 5.85 7.32
CA HIS A 339 1.65 7.20 7.80
C HIS A 339 2.99 7.90 8.09
N CYS A 340 3.55 8.54 7.07
CA CYS A 340 4.76 9.34 7.25
C CYS A 340 4.49 10.69 7.93
N PRO A 341 5.47 11.19 8.70
CA PRO A 341 5.52 12.59 9.09
C PRO A 341 5.43 13.53 7.87
N SER A 342 4.91 14.74 8.07
CA SER A 342 4.65 15.72 7.00
C SER A 342 5.78 15.95 5.99
N ASN A 343 7.04 15.89 6.43
CA ASN A 343 8.22 16.20 5.64
C ASN A 343 9.00 14.96 5.22
N ARG A 344 8.43 13.75 5.35
CA ARG A 344 9.11 12.51 5.02
C ARG A 344 8.32 11.62 4.10
N TYR A 345 9.04 10.85 3.29
CA TYR A 345 8.49 9.87 2.36
C TYR A 345 9.45 8.69 2.18
N GLY A 346 9.05 7.71 1.39
CA GLY A 346 9.77 6.45 1.21
C GLY A 346 9.05 5.29 1.89
N LEU A 347 9.51 4.06 1.66
CA LEU A 347 8.86 2.86 2.21
C LEU A 347 9.01 2.74 3.74
N SER A 348 9.96 3.46 4.31
CA SER A 348 10.24 3.56 5.74
C SER A 348 10.24 5.01 6.23
N CYS A 349 9.68 5.95 5.47
CA CYS A 349 9.75 7.40 5.72
C CYS A 349 11.18 7.93 5.87
N GLU A 350 12.12 7.39 5.09
CA GLU A 350 13.55 7.63 5.22
C GLU A 350 14.06 8.88 4.47
N ARG A 351 13.28 9.40 3.52
CA ARG A 351 13.63 10.56 2.67
C ARG A 351 12.88 11.81 3.10
N GLU A 352 13.34 12.97 2.65
CA GLU A 352 12.77 14.28 3.01
C GLU A 352 12.13 14.99 1.82
N CYS A 353 10.98 15.61 2.05
CA CYS A 353 10.27 16.44 1.08
C CYS A 353 9.89 17.78 1.73
N ASN A 354 9.95 18.88 0.97
CA ASN A 354 9.65 20.23 1.48
C ASN A 354 8.42 20.83 0.79
N CYS A 355 7.23 20.38 1.19
CA CYS A 355 5.97 20.88 0.64
C CYS A 355 5.52 22.21 1.27
N VAL A 356 4.74 22.99 0.51
CA VAL A 356 4.06 24.20 0.99
C VAL A 356 3.28 23.90 2.28
N ASN A 357 3.39 24.80 3.27
CA ASN A 357 2.70 24.69 4.56
C ASN A 357 2.96 23.37 5.33
N GLN A 358 4.07 22.69 5.07
CA GLN A 358 4.37 21.39 5.68
C GLN A 358 3.26 20.36 5.46
N THR A 359 2.60 20.40 4.30
CA THR A 359 1.66 19.36 3.90
C THR A 359 2.41 18.05 3.62
N ARG A 360 1.71 16.92 3.74
CA ARG A 360 2.28 15.60 3.45
C ARG A 360 2.52 15.45 1.95
N CYS A 361 3.73 15.06 1.57
CA CYS A 361 4.02 14.57 0.23
C CYS A 361 3.48 13.15 0.01
N PHE A 362 3.46 12.72 -1.24
CA PHE A 362 3.22 11.34 -1.60
C PHE A 362 4.33 10.43 -1.07
N VAL A 363 3.94 9.36 -0.37
CA VAL A 363 4.91 8.44 0.24
C VAL A 363 5.80 7.75 -0.80
N HIS A 364 5.28 7.42 -1.98
CA HIS A 364 6.05 6.69 -3.00
C HIS A 364 6.97 7.54 -3.85
N SER A 365 6.74 8.85 -3.94
CA SER A 365 7.49 9.74 -4.84
C SER A 365 8.12 10.94 -4.18
N GLY A 366 7.67 11.33 -2.98
CA GLY A 366 8.04 12.60 -2.35
C GLY A 366 7.37 13.81 -3.00
N GLY A 367 6.58 13.61 -4.06
CA GLY A 367 5.91 14.68 -4.76
C GLY A 367 4.89 15.40 -3.87
N CYS A 368 4.92 16.73 -3.91
CA CYS A 368 4.08 17.59 -3.08
C CYS A 368 2.80 17.99 -3.83
N PRO A 369 1.61 17.49 -3.45
CA PRO A 369 0.36 17.86 -4.12
C PRO A 369 0.10 19.37 -4.11
N SER A 370 0.55 20.06 -3.06
CA SER A 370 0.41 21.52 -2.88
C SER A 370 1.58 22.34 -3.43
N GLY A 371 2.51 21.71 -4.16
CA GLY A 371 3.76 22.32 -4.63
C GLY A 371 4.85 22.44 -3.57
N CYS A 372 6.02 22.92 -4.00
CA CYS A 372 7.21 23.08 -3.16
C CYS A 372 7.17 24.35 -2.31
N ALA A 373 7.70 24.25 -1.09
CA ALA A 373 7.90 25.40 -0.22
C ALA A 373 8.87 26.42 -0.85
N PRO A 374 8.78 27.72 -0.49
CA PRO A 374 9.69 28.73 -1.02
C PRO A 374 11.15 28.35 -0.82
N GLY A 375 11.93 28.43 -1.91
CA GLY A 375 13.36 28.04 -1.92
C GLY A 375 13.62 26.59 -2.31
N TYR A 376 12.58 25.75 -2.45
CA TYR A 376 12.72 24.37 -2.87
C TYR A 376 12.18 24.13 -4.28
N THR A 377 12.85 23.26 -5.03
CA THR A 377 12.50 22.82 -6.38
C THR A 377 12.71 21.31 -6.55
N GLY A 378 12.46 20.80 -7.76
CA GLY A 378 12.55 19.37 -8.07
C GLY A 378 11.20 18.65 -7.89
N LEU A 379 11.15 17.40 -8.34
CA LEU A 379 9.92 16.60 -8.34
C LEU A 379 9.44 16.23 -6.93
N ASP A 380 10.35 16.13 -5.97
CA ASP A 380 10.09 15.82 -4.56
C ASP A 380 10.36 17.00 -3.61
N CYS A 381 10.62 18.19 -4.17
CA CYS A 381 10.94 19.39 -3.40
C CYS A 381 12.14 19.22 -2.44
N SER A 382 13.16 18.47 -2.87
CA SER A 382 14.38 18.23 -2.08
C SER A 382 15.57 19.11 -2.49
N GLU A 383 15.51 19.79 -3.64
CA GLU A 383 16.56 20.68 -4.14
C GLU A 383 16.35 22.10 -3.59
N GLY A 384 17.37 22.74 -3.00
CA GLY A 384 17.25 24.08 -2.43
C GLY A 384 18.58 24.81 -2.22
#